data_AF-A0A914SLB0-F1
#
_entry.id   AF-A0A914SLB0-F1
#
_cell.length_a   1.000
_cell.length_b   1.000
_cell.length_c   1.000
_cell.angle_alpha   90.00
_cell.angle_beta   90.00
_cell.angle_gamma   90.00
#
_symmetry.space_group_name_H-M   'P 1'
#
loop_
_entity.id
_entity.type
_entity.pdbx_description
1 polymer ?
#
loop_
_entity_poly.entity_id
_entity_poly.type
_entity_poly.pdbx_seq_one_letter_code
_entity_poly.pdbx_strand_id
1 'polypeptide(L)'
;MFHHSILLYFILLAFLTTQTFADNSSISITQAYPGVFSQDPNILVTNVTIHGINGFAINKFSDPIRNHYDSRNGKKIRYLIMHYTEVNFTKTVELFTTNFTGNRVSAHYVITEKASNNLTGGKILQVVPDELRAWHAGVSSWETDSNLNYISIGIEHVNLGFSGNDSLPEQNRTYFPYDSDQIRASALMSQDIVRKYNILPQHVLGHEDIAPPRKPDPGPLFPWGIYFHEFGIGAWLDYDEMTKDAIIQKYHPKRPYPTKPDKALLLEILISYGYSQEGTTENDQFIILAFKKHFSANQHPEFCDEIIRENDMFWAWALEAKYITATTLAPPSSTPAPSNTTYYGNGTITSPNYPDLYPSNLNATYLLTAFPGRNIKISFNKIHTEACCDFITIYDGKFIESGKLIKKISGDHSDSVSYKSSGTHMIVTFTSDLVLEEEGFTADFISTLLN
;
A
#
# COMPACT_ATOMS: atom_id res chain seq x y z
N MET A 1 -20.26 -51.90 -43.36
CA MET A 1 -18.96 -51.24 -43.57
C MET A 1 -18.48 -50.71 -42.23
N PHE A 2 -17.25 -51.05 -41.87
CA PHE A 2 -16.55 -50.63 -40.66
C PHE A 2 -16.38 -49.11 -40.59
N HIS A 3 -16.49 -48.53 -39.38
CA HIS A 3 -15.49 -47.66 -38.70
C HIS A 3 -16.19 -46.97 -37.52
N HIS A 4 -16.05 -47.51 -36.30
CA HIS A 4 -15.07 -47.09 -35.28
C HIS A 4 -15.44 -45.80 -34.55
N SER A 5 -16.27 -45.94 -33.51
CA SER A 5 -16.35 -44.98 -32.40
C SER A 5 -15.50 -45.51 -31.25
N ILE A 6 -14.31 -44.95 -31.09
CA ILE A 6 -13.51 -45.05 -29.86
C ILE A 6 -13.76 -43.74 -29.13
N LEU A 7 -14.39 -43.78 -27.95
CA LEU A 7 -14.28 -42.69 -26.99
C LEU A 7 -13.85 -43.27 -25.64
N LEU A 8 -12.61 -42.92 -25.28
CA LEU A 8 -11.93 -43.29 -24.05
C LEU A 8 -12.62 -42.69 -22.82
N TYR A 9 -12.60 -43.49 -21.76
CA TYR A 9 -12.76 -43.12 -20.36
C TYR A 9 -11.98 -41.82 -20.01
N PHE A 10 -12.66 -40.81 -19.48
CA PHE A 10 -12.03 -39.80 -18.63
C PHE A 10 -12.32 -40.13 -17.18
N ILE A 11 -11.29 -40.65 -16.49
CA ILE A 11 -11.23 -40.73 -15.04
C ILE A 11 -11.07 -39.29 -14.54
N LEU A 12 -12.08 -38.79 -13.84
CA LEU A 12 -12.04 -37.52 -13.13
C LEU A 12 -11.07 -37.67 -11.95
N LEU A 13 -9.79 -37.35 -12.15
CA LEU A 13 -8.86 -37.12 -11.05
C LEU A 13 -9.26 -35.80 -10.38
N ALA A 14 -10.05 -35.91 -9.31
CA ALA A 14 -10.20 -34.85 -8.33
C ALA A 14 -8.82 -34.59 -7.71
N PHE A 15 -8.13 -33.55 -8.19
CA PHE A 15 -7.05 -32.93 -7.43
C PHE A 15 -7.70 -32.29 -6.19
N LEU A 16 -7.72 -33.04 -5.08
CA LEU A 16 -7.70 -32.40 -3.77
C LEU A 16 -6.41 -31.60 -3.73
N THR A 17 -6.50 -30.29 -3.92
CA THR A 17 -5.49 -29.38 -3.41
C THR A 17 -5.44 -29.63 -1.92
N THR A 18 -4.31 -30.16 -1.46
CA THR A 18 -3.98 -30.21 -0.05
C THR A 18 -4.07 -28.78 0.47
N GLN A 19 -5.11 -28.46 1.23
CA GLN A 19 -5.00 -27.45 2.26
C GLN A 19 -3.78 -27.87 3.07
N THR A 20 -2.66 -27.16 2.90
CA THR A 20 -1.61 -27.17 3.89
C THR A 20 -2.28 -26.64 5.15
N PHE A 21 -2.67 -27.55 6.05
CA PHE A 21 -2.99 -27.18 7.41
C PHE A 21 -1.77 -26.43 7.92
N ALA A 22 -1.91 -25.11 8.09
CA ALA A 22 -0.95 -24.38 8.91
C ALA A 22 -0.91 -25.12 10.24
N ASP A 23 0.29 -25.55 10.63
CA ASP A 23 0.51 -26.17 11.92
C ASP A 23 0.14 -25.12 12.98
N ASN A 24 -1.10 -25.18 13.47
CA ASN A 24 -1.68 -24.26 14.47
C ASN A 24 -1.05 -24.44 15.86
N SER A 25 0.10 -25.12 15.96
CA SER A 25 0.83 -25.26 17.19
C SER A 25 1.46 -23.92 17.57
N SER A 26 1.05 -23.40 18.72
CA SER A 26 1.67 -22.21 19.30
C SER A 26 3.07 -22.55 19.80
N ILE A 27 4.03 -21.66 19.52
CA ILE A 27 5.43 -21.80 19.91
C ILE A 27 5.87 -20.60 20.74
N SER A 28 6.96 -20.74 21.51
CA SER A 28 7.56 -19.58 22.18
C SER A 28 8.11 -18.61 21.14
N ILE A 29 8.02 -17.30 21.39
CA ILE A 29 8.59 -16.29 20.50
C ILE A 29 10.11 -16.48 20.31
N THR A 30 10.79 -17.08 21.30
CA THR A 30 12.21 -17.42 21.19
C THR A 30 12.48 -18.54 20.19
N GLN A 31 11.50 -19.41 19.92
CA GLN A 31 11.58 -20.43 18.87
C GLN A 31 11.27 -19.82 17.50
N ALA A 32 10.35 -18.85 17.42
CA ALA A 32 10.05 -18.11 16.20
C ALA A 32 11.20 -17.18 15.76
N TYR A 33 11.94 -16.64 16.74
CA TYR A 33 13.08 -15.74 16.56
C TYR A 33 14.31 -16.22 17.36
N PRO A 34 14.97 -17.32 16.94
CA PRO A 34 16.09 -17.91 17.66
C PRO A 34 17.24 -16.94 17.88
N GLY A 35 17.66 -16.75 19.14
CA GLY A 35 18.80 -15.90 19.50
C GLY A 35 18.53 -14.38 19.47
N VAL A 36 17.29 -13.95 19.24
CA VAL A 36 16.90 -12.52 19.24
C VAL A 36 16.60 -12.00 20.65
N PHE A 37 15.96 -12.84 21.47
CA PHE A 37 15.62 -12.53 22.85
C PHE A 37 16.67 -13.13 23.80
N SER A 38 17.15 -12.35 24.76
CA SER A 38 18.14 -12.79 25.75
C SER A 38 17.56 -13.74 26.80
N GLN A 39 16.26 -13.65 27.06
CA GLN A 39 15.47 -14.51 27.94
C GLN A 39 14.11 -14.76 27.30
N ASP A 40 13.41 -15.83 27.70
CA ASP A 40 12.05 -16.06 27.23
C ASP A 40 11.07 -15.04 27.88
N PRO A 41 10.44 -14.15 27.10
CA PRO A 41 9.50 -13.17 27.63
C PRO A 41 8.11 -13.77 27.95
N ASN A 42 7.97 -15.10 27.91
CA ASN A 42 6.72 -15.84 28.06
C ASN A 42 5.66 -15.32 27.07
N ILE A 43 6.05 -15.20 25.81
CA ILE A 43 5.18 -14.81 24.69
C ILE A 43 5.03 -16.01 23.78
N LEU A 44 3.78 -16.44 23.60
CA LEU A 44 3.45 -17.47 22.63
C LEU A 44 3.00 -16.82 21.34
N VAL A 45 3.46 -17.37 20.22
CA VAL A 45 3.07 -16.94 18.89
C VAL A 45 2.56 -18.12 18.07
N THR A 46 1.69 -17.83 17.11
CA THR A 46 1.20 -18.79 16.13
C THR A 46 1.66 -18.36 14.74
N ASN A 47 2.13 -19.31 13.93
CA ASN A 47 2.47 -19.04 12.53
C ASN A 47 1.18 -18.75 11.75
N VAL A 48 1.15 -17.61 11.07
CA VAL A 48 -0.03 -17.14 10.34
C VAL A 48 0.39 -16.53 9.01
N THR A 49 -0.52 -16.61 8.04
CA THR A 49 -0.41 -15.80 6.83
C THR A 49 -1.08 -14.45 7.09
N ILE A 50 -0.27 -13.43 7.33
CA ILE A 50 -0.71 -12.04 7.54
C ILE A 50 -0.78 -11.41 6.16
N HIS A 51 -1.98 -11.18 5.64
CA HIS A 51 -2.15 -10.45 4.37
C HIS A 51 -1.36 -11.05 3.19
N GLY A 52 -1.33 -12.38 3.10
CA GLY A 52 -0.58 -13.11 2.07
C GLY A 52 0.92 -13.29 2.35
N ILE A 53 1.43 -12.80 3.49
CA ILE A 53 2.83 -12.89 3.89
C ILE A 53 2.95 -13.78 5.12
N ASN A 54 3.95 -14.67 5.14
CA ASN A 54 4.21 -15.49 6.31
C ASN A 54 4.73 -14.63 7.46
N GLY A 55 4.15 -14.79 8.64
CA GLY A 55 4.54 -14.10 9.84
C GLY A 55 4.07 -14.83 11.09
N PHE A 56 4.10 -14.12 12.21
CA PHE A 56 3.67 -14.64 13.49
C PHE A 56 2.62 -13.73 14.10
N ALA A 57 1.63 -14.29 14.79
CA ALA A 57 0.67 -13.53 15.59
C ALA A 57 0.90 -13.83 17.07
N ILE A 58 0.96 -12.80 17.91
CA ILE A 58 1.00 -12.96 19.36
C ILE A 58 -0.32 -13.54 19.84
N ASN A 59 -0.24 -14.63 20.60
CA ASN A 59 -1.40 -15.21 21.23
C ASN A 59 -1.88 -14.30 22.37
N LYS A 60 -3.20 -14.22 22.55
CA LYS A 60 -3.81 -13.51 23.68
C LYS A 60 -3.24 -14.00 25.01
N PHE A 61 -2.76 -13.07 25.83
CA PHE A 61 -2.27 -13.36 27.17
C PHE A 61 -3.43 -13.69 28.12
N SER A 62 -3.23 -14.64 29.02
CA SER A 62 -4.16 -14.92 30.11
C SER A 62 -4.24 -13.77 31.11
N ASP A 63 -3.12 -13.07 31.33
CA ASP A 63 -3.08 -11.81 32.06
C ASP A 63 -3.60 -10.68 31.15
N PRO A 64 -4.77 -10.08 31.46
CA PRO A 64 -5.34 -9.03 30.63
C PRO A 64 -4.48 -7.76 30.59
N ILE A 65 -3.60 -7.51 31.56
CA ILE A 65 -2.78 -6.29 31.61
C ILE A 65 -1.78 -6.25 30.45
N ARG A 66 -1.24 -7.42 30.07
CA ARG A 66 -0.31 -7.60 28.94
C ARG A 66 -0.96 -7.42 27.56
N ASN A 67 -2.29 -7.48 27.49
CA ASN A 67 -3.03 -7.27 26.26
C ASN A 67 -3.26 -5.76 26.07
N HIS A 68 -2.33 -5.09 25.40
CA HIS A 68 -2.39 -3.65 25.14
C HIS A 68 -3.35 -3.32 23.98
N TYR A 69 -4.61 -3.70 24.12
CA TYR A 69 -5.65 -3.40 23.14
C TYR A 69 -7.01 -3.46 23.83
N ASP A 70 -8.02 -2.92 23.15
CA ASP A 70 -9.41 -3.06 23.57
C ASP A 70 -10.36 -3.09 22.36
N SER A 71 -11.66 -3.00 22.63
CA SER A 71 -12.70 -2.99 21.62
C SER A 71 -12.64 -1.72 20.76
N ARG A 72 -12.74 -1.87 19.43
CA ARG A 72 -12.99 -0.74 18.50
C ARG A 72 -14.39 -0.14 18.64
N ASN A 73 -15.27 -0.73 19.44
CA ASN A 73 -16.64 -0.27 19.65
C ASN A 73 -17.45 -0.16 18.35
N GLY A 74 -17.28 -1.14 17.45
CA GLY A 74 -17.97 -1.21 16.16
C GLY A 74 -17.51 -0.19 15.11
N LYS A 75 -16.44 0.58 15.39
CA LYS A 75 -15.87 1.52 14.42
C LYS A 75 -15.18 0.77 13.29
N LYS A 76 -15.39 1.25 12.05
CA LYS A 76 -14.75 0.71 10.85
C LYS A 76 -13.37 1.31 10.67
N ILE A 77 -12.43 0.49 10.22
CA ILE A 77 -11.10 0.94 9.81
C ILE A 77 -11.24 1.82 8.57
N ARG A 78 -10.58 2.97 8.60
CA ARG A 78 -10.53 3.99 7.54
C ARG A 78 -9.11 4.45 7.23
N TYR A 79 -8.18 4.31 8.18
CA TYR A 79 -6.83 4.84 8.09
C TYR A 79 -5.76 3.75 8.25
N LEU A 80 -4.61 3.97 7.62
CA LEU A 80 -3.40 3.20 7.82
C LEU A 80 -2.28 4.15 8.25
N ILE A 81 -1.77 3.98 9.48
CA ILE A 81 -0.79 4.88 10.06
C ILE A 81 0.56 4.17 10.19
N MET A 82 1.60 4.78 9.62
CA MET A 82 2.99 4.31 9.66
C MET A 82 3.75 4.96 10.80
N HIS A 83 4.52 4.15 11.52
CA HIS A 83 5.33 4.53 12.68
C HIS A 83 6.75 4.00 12.54
N TYR A 84 7.69 4.58 13.29
CA TYR A 84 8.93 3.90 13.67
C TYR A 84 9.02 3.73 15.18
N THR A 85 9.87 2.80 15.63
CA THR A 85 9.91 2.38 17.04
C THR A 85 10.93 3.11 17.93
N GLU A 86 11.98 3.73 17.38
CA GLU A 86 13.14 4.30 18.09
C GLU A 86 14.00 3.29 18.89
N VAL A 87 13.56 2.05 18.98
CA VAL A 87 14.22 0.96 19.71
C VAL A 87 14.21 -0.31 18.86
N ASN A 88 15.08 -1.28 19.17
CA ASN A 88 15.15 -2.54 18.42
C ASN A 88 13.89 -3.42 18.58
N PHE A 89 13.82 -4.50 17.78
CA PHE A 89 12.65 -5.38 17.74
C PHE A 89 12.30 -5.98 19.10
N THR A 90 13.29 -6.53 19.81
CA THR A 90 13.11 -7.14 21.13
C THR A 90 12.48 -6.13 22.09
N LYS A 91 13.02 -4.90 22.14
CA LYS A 91 12.51 -3.88 23.04
C LYS A 91 11.10 -3.40 22.66
N THR A 92 10.82 -3.31 21.37
CA THR A 92 9.48 -2.98 20.86
C THR A 92 8.45 -4.00 21.34
N VAL A 93 8.74 -5.29 21.17
CA VAL A 93 7.83 -6.38 21.58
C VAL A 93 7.62 -6.39 23.10
N GLU A 94 8.68 -6.17 23.89
CA GLU A 94 8.56 -6.03 25.35
C GLU A 94 7.66 -4.86 25.76
N LEU A 95 7.83 -3.69 25.15
CA LEU A 95 7.03 -2.49 25.44
C LEU A 95 5.55 -2.72 25.13
N PHE A 96 5.25 -3.44 24.04
CA PHE A 96 3.87 -3.69 23.61
C PHE A 96 3.16 -4.82 24.37
N THR A 97 3.90 -5.57 25.20
CA THR A 97 3.37 -6.75 25.92
C THR A 97 3.71 -6.77 27.41
N THR A 98 4.21 -5.65 27.95
CA THR A 98 4.58 -5.54 29.36
C THR A 98 3.37 -5.63 30.28
N ASN A 99 3.57 -6.01 31.54
CA ASN A 99 2.50 -6.14 32.54
C ASN A 99 2.32 -4.87 33.39
N PHE A 100 2.75 -3.71 32.90
CA PHE A 100 2.57 -2.42 33.58
C PHE A 100 1.28 -1.73 33.17
N THR A 101 0.64 -1.03 34.10
CA THR A 101 -0.67 -0.40 33.87
C THR A 101 -0.60 1.02 33.30
N GLY A 102 0.55 1.69 33.40
CA GLY A 102 0.78 3.06 32.90
C GLY A 102 1.48 3.10 31.54
N ASN A 103 1.21 4.15 30.75
CA ASN A 103 1.85 4.43 29.45
C ASN A 103 1.87 3.26 28.47
N ARG A 104 0.81 2.45 28.48
CA ARG A 104 0.68 1.31 27.57
C ARG A 104 0.48 1.80 26.14
N VAL A 105 1.23 1.18 25.24
CA VAL A 105 1.23 1.43 23.79
C VAL A 105 1.29 0.10 23.06
N SER A 106 0.82 0.07 21.83
CA SER A 106 0.86 -1.08 20.93
C SER A 106 0.55 -0.66 19.51
N ALA A 107 0.88 -1.51 18.55
CA ALA A 107 0.44 -1.41 17.16
C ALA A 107 -0.18 -2.73 16.70
N HIS A 108 -0.76 -2.74 15.51
CA HIS A 108 -1.31 -3.98 14.94
C HIS A 108 -0.17 -4.88 14.46
N TYR A 109 0.83 -4.28 13.83
CA TYR A 109 1.98 -5.00 13.30
C TYR A 109 3.29 -4.34 13.68
N VAL A 110 4.31 -5.17 13.87
CA VAL A 110 5.71 -4.78 14.00
C VAL A 110 6.50 -5.48 12.89
N ILE A 111 7.35 -4.75 12.18
CA ILE A 111 8.16 -5.29 11.08
C ILE A 111 9.63 -5.14 11.44
N THR A 112 10.34 -6.27 11.47
CA THR A 112 11.75 -6.33 11.88
C THR A 112 12.64 -5.43 11.03
N GLU A 113 13.65 -4.85 11.69
CA GLU A 113 14.71 -4.06 11.09
C GLU A 113 15.61 -4.88 10.17
N LYS A 114 16.59 -4.22 9.56
CA LYS A 114 17.64 -4.84 8.76
C LYS A 114 18.16 -6.14 9.39
N ALA A 115 18.38 -7.14 8.54
CA ALA A 115 18.88 -8.43 8.97
C ALA A 115 20.18 -8.32 9.78
N SER A 116 20.24 -9.06 10.89
CA SER A 116 21.40 -9.23 11.74
C SER A 116 21.63 -10.72 12.02
N ASN A 117 22.68 -11.10 12.74
CA ASN A 117 23.08 -12.50 12.92
C ASN A 117 21.93 -13.45 13.32
N ASN A 118 20.95 -12.95 14.08
CA ASN A 118 19.82 -13.73 14.59
C ASN A 118 18.45 -13.24 14.10
N LEU A 119 18.41 -12.14 13.32
CA LEU A 119 17.16 -11.50 12.89
C LEU A 119 17.13 -11.41 11.37
N THR A 120 16.03 -11.85 10.76
CA THR A 120 15.76 -11.63 9.34
C THR A 120 15.01 -10.31 9.18
N GLY A 121 15.40 -9.48 8.22
CA GLY A 121 14.66 -8.26 7.89
C GLY A 121 13.29 -8.55 7.26
N GLY A 122 12.32 -7.67 7.49
CA GLY A 122 10.99 -7.80 6.90
C GLY A 122 10.12 -8.93 7.43
N LYS A 123 10.44 -9.52 8.59
CA LYS A 123 9.54 -10.44 9.28
C LYS A 123 8.43 -9.64 9.97
N ILE A 124 7.19 -10.09 9.77
CA ILE A 124 5.99 -9.44 10.32
C ILE A 124 5.54 -10.18 11.58
N LEU A 125 5.32 -9.41 12.64
CA LEU A 125 4.67 -9.85 13.87
C LEU A 125 3.36 -9.09 14.04
N GLN A 126 2.22 -9.78 14.00
CA GLN A 126 0.94 -9.22 14.42
C GLN A 126 0.86 -9.22 15.95
N VAL A 127 0.78 -8.03 16.53
CA VAL A 127 0.70 -7.82 17.99
C VAL A 127 -0.75 -7.68 18.44
N VAL A 128 -1.56 -6.98 17.64
CA VAL A 128 -3.00 -6.78 17.88
C VAL A 128 -3.79 -7.18 16.63
N PRO A 129 -4.79 -8.07 16.74
CA PRO A 129 -5.69 -8.38 15.63
C PRO A 129 -6.40 -7.14 15.09
N ASP A 130 -6.64 -7.07 13.79
CA ASP A 130 -7.24 -5.92 13.12
C ASP A 130 -8.57 -5.48 13.74
N GLU A 131 -9.38 -6.45 14.20
CA GLU A 131 -10.71 -6.23 14.76
C GLU A 131 -10.69 -5.48 16.11
N LEU A 132 -9.51 -5.41 16.73
CA LEU A 132 -9.27 -4.77 18.02
C LEU A 132 -8.52 -3.46 17.83
N ARG A 133 -8.68 -2.56 18.80
CA ARG A 133 -8.02 -1.27 18.82
C ARG A 133 -6.65 -1.40 19.45
N ALA A 134 -5.59 -1.28 18.66
CA ALA A 134 -4.25 -1.00 19.18
C ALA A 134 -4.11 0.46 19.65
N TRP A 135 -3.12 0.73 20.50
CA TRP A 135 -2.88 2.04 21.11
C TRP A 135 -1.60 2.68 20.54
N HIS A 136 -1.67 3.15 19.28
CA HIS A 136 -0.51 3.65 18.51
C HIS A 136 -0.60 5.16 18.22
N ALA A 137 -1.75 5.64 17.72
CA ALA A 137 -1.93 7.01 17.27
C ALA A 137 -1.97 8.03 18.42
N GLY A 138 -2.59 7.68 19.56
CA GLY A 138 -2.76 8.61 20.69
C GLY A 138 -3.65 9.81 20.33
N VAL A 139 -3.38 10.98 20.94
CA VAL A 139 -4.04 12.24 20.57
C VAL A 139 -3.67 12.58 19.13
N SER A 140 -4.65 12.49 18.24
CA SER A 140 -4.47 12.56 16.79
C SER A 140 -5.74 13.00 16.08
N SER A 141 -5.59 13.61 14.92
CA SER A 141 -6.68 14.08 14.06
C SER A 141 -6.28 14.12 12.60
N TRP A 142 -7.25 13.91 11.72
CA TRP A 142 -7.13 14.05 10.28
C TRP A 142 -8.51 14.34 9.69
N GLU A 143 -8.61 15.33 8.82
CA GLU A 143 -9.88 15.90 8.36
C GLU A 143 -10.77 16.28 9.55
N THR A 144 -11.97 15.72 9.65
CA THR A 144 -12.91 15.91 10.76
C THR A 144 -12.81 14.82 11.83
N ASP A 145 -11.98 13.79 11.61
CA ASP A 145 -11.84 12.67 12.52
C ASP A 145 -10.79 12.97 13.59
N SER A 146 -11.02 12.45 14.80
CA SER A 146 -10.09 12.53 15.92
C SER A 146 -9.99 11.19 16.64
N ASN A 147 -8.92 11.01 17.44
CA ASN A 147 -8.63 9.77 18.17
C ASN A 147 -8.54 8.56 17.23
N LEU A 148 -7.59 8.66 16.28
CA LEU A 148 -7.54 7.78 15.13
C LEU A 148 -7.32 6.30 15.49
N ASN A 149 -6.81 5.99 16.69
CA ASN A 149 -6.71 4.61 17.22
C ASN A 149 -7.95 3.75 16.92
N TYR A 150 -9.17 4.31 17.09
CA TYR A 150 -10.42 3.56 16.88
C TYR A 150 -10.67 3.16 15.41
N ILE A 151 -10.15 3.93 14.47
CA ILE A 151 -10.47 3.86 13.03
C ILE A 151 -9.22 3.65 12.18
N SER A 152 -8.09 3.30 12.79
CA SER A 152 -6.84 3.03 12.08
C SER A 152 -6.28 1.64 12.35
N ILE A 153 -5.52 1.16 11.37
CA ILE A 153 -4.46 0.17 11.54
C ILE A 153 -3.14 0.91 11.73
N GLY A 154 -2.24 0.34 12.53
CA GLY A 154 -0.94 0.92 12.89
C GLY A 154 0.16 -0.08 12.59
N ILE A 155 1.17 0.34 11.82
CA ILE A 155 2.34 -0.46 11.46
C ILE A 155 3.58 0.20 12.04
N GLU A 156 4.29 -0.55 12.88
CA GLU A 156 5.55 -0.15 13.49
C GLU A 156 6.73 -0.75 12.72
N HIS A 157 7.52 0.12 12.10
CA HIS A 157 8.76 -0.27 11.45
C HIS A 157 9.88 -0.15 12.47
N VAL A 158 10.56 -1.26 12.76
CA VAL A 158 11.70 -1.17 13.67
C VAL A 158 12.81 -0.35 13.01
N ASN A 159 12.98 0.89 13.48
CA ASN A 159 13.91 1.88 12.97
C ASN A 159 14.19 2.88 14.11
N LEU A 160 15.45 3.32 14.23
CA LEU A 160 15.90 4.21 15.31
C LEU A 160 15.48 5.69 15.09
N GLY A 161 14.78 6.01 14.00
CA GLY A 161 14.33 7.35 13.67
C GLY A 161 15.48 8.22 13.17
N PHE A 162 16.07 9.03 14.05
CA PHE A 162 17.22 9.87 13.74
C PHE A 162 18.22 9.92 14.90
N SER A 163 19.48 10.24 14.59
CA SER A 163 20.50 10.49 15.60
C SER A 163 20.56 11.99 15.95
N GLY A 164 20.77 12.30 17.22
CA GLY A 164 20.90 13.67 17.72
C GLY A 164 19.97 13.94 18.89
N ASN A 165 19.83 15.22 19.26
CA ASN A 165 18.83 15.67 20.22
C ASN A 165 17.60 16.20 19.45
N ASP A 166 16.40 15.97 19.99
CA ASP A 166 15.13 16.46 19.46
C ASP A 166 15.10 17.98 19.23
N SER A 167 15.94 18.74 19.96
CA SER A 167 16.10 20.19 19.76
C SER A 167 16.82 20.58 18.47
N LEU A 168 17.41 19.64 17.74
CA LEU A 168 18.02 19.93 16.44
C LEU A 168 16.94 20.24 15.41
N PRO A 169 17.13 21.30 14.58
CA PRO A 169 16.27 21.56 13.43
C PRO A 169 16.17 20.32 12.53
N GLU A 170 14.98 20.07 11.99
CA GLU A 170 14.66 18.87 11.22
C GLU A 170 15.66 18.59 10.09
N GLN A 171 16.04 19.62 9.33
CA GLN A 171 17.00 19.52 8.22
C GLN A 171 18.44 19.17 8.63
N ASN A 172 18.76 19.29 9.91
CA ASN A 172 20.09 18.98 10.46
C ASN A 172 20.12 17.61 11.16
N ARG A 173 19.01 16.88 11.18
CA ARG A 173 18.95 15.54 11.77
C ARG A 173 19.49 14.51 10.79
N THR A 174 20.24 13.54 11.32
CA THR A 174 20.69 12.38 10.54
C THR A 174 19.70 11.25 10.74
N TYR A 175 18.86 10.99 9.75
CA TYR A 175 17.85 9.94 9.77
C TYR A 175 18.44 8.55 9.45
N PHE A 176 17.92 7.53 10.11
CA PHE A 176 18.28 6.14 9.83
C PHE A 176 17.46 5.61 8.63
N PRO A 177 18.11 5.08 7.59
CA PRO A 177 17.39 4.56 6.42
C PRO A 177 16.63 3.28 6.76
N TYR A 178 15.54 3.04 6.05
CA TYR A 178 14.78 1.80 6.15
C TYR A 178 15.41 0.69 5.29
N ASP A 179 15.31 -0.55 5.78
CA ASP A 179 15.79 -1.73 5.05
C ASP A 179 14.83 -2.10 3.91
N SER A 180 15.36 -2.57 2.78
CA SER A 180 14.52 -2.88 1.60
C SER A 180 13.57 -4.05 1.83
N ASP A 181 13.96 -5.07 2.60
CA ASP A 181 13.09 -6.21 2.91
C ASP A 181 12.00 -5.78 3.89
N GLN A 182 12.34 -4.92 4.85
CA GLN A 182 11.37 -4.28 5.75
C GLN A 182 10.31 -3.49 4.97
N ILE A 183 10.73 -2.61 4.06
CA ILE A 183 9.82 -1.81 3.24
C ILE A 183 8.97 -2.69 2.32
N ARG A 184 9.57 -3.70 1.66
CA ARG A 184 8.84 -4.61 0.77
C ARG A 184 7.76 -5.40 1.52
N ALA A 185 8.09 -5.94 2.69
CA ALA A 185 7.13 -6.68 3.51
C ALA A 185 5.98 -5.77 3.96
N SER A 186 6.31 -4.55 4.40
CA SER A 186 5.33 -3.56 4.82
C SER A 186 4.41 -3.13 3.68
N ALA A 187 4.96 -2.85 2.49
CA ALA A 187 4.18 -2.45 1.33
C ALA A 187 3.23 -3.57 0.87
N LEU A 188 3.71 -4.82 0.74
CA LEU A 188 2.86 -5.95 0.36
C LEU A 188 1.70 -6.17 1.36
N MET A 189 1.98 -6.08 2.66
CA MET A 189 0.95 -6.17 3.70
C MET A 189 -0.05 -5.01 3.61
N SER A 190 0.47 -3.80 3.41
CA SER A 190 -0.32 -2.57 3.28
C SER A 190 -1.25 -2.60 2.07
N GLN A 191 -0.85 -3.21 0.94
CA GLN A 191 -1.72 -3.37 -0.24
C GLN A 191 -3.01 -4.13 0.12
N ASP A 192 -2.87 -5.23 0.86
CA ASP A 192 -4.02 -6.04 1.24
C ASP A 192 -4.87 -5.35 2.32
N ILE A 193 -4.25 -4.68 3.29
CA ILE A 193 -4.97 -3.88 4.30
C ILE A 193 -5.81 -2.78 3.63
N VAL A 194 -5.18 -2.01 2.73
CA VAL A 194 -5.85 -0.92 2.00
C VAL A 194 -7.02 -1.46 1.17
N ARG A 195 -6.83 -2.58 0.47
CA ARG A 195 -7.89 -3.26 -0.30
C ARG A 195 -9.01 -3.78 0.60
N LYS A 196 -8.67 -4.51 1.67
CA LYS A 196 -9.61 -5.15 2.60
C LYS A 196 -10.54 -4.13 3.25
N TYR A 197 -10.02 -2.96 3.61
CA TYR A 197 -10.77 -1.93 4.33
C TYR A 197 -11.21 -0.75 3.46
N ASN A 198 -10.90 -0.76 2.15
CA ASN A 198 -11.14 0.35 1.23
C ASN A 198 -10.61 1.69 1.75
N ILE A 199 -9.37 1.67 2.26
CA ILE A 199 -8.69 2.87 2.77
C ILE A 199 -8.39 3.79 1.59
N LEU A 200 -8.78 5.06 1.71
CA LEU A 200 -8.50 6.04 0.66
C LEU A 200 -6.99 6.33 0.59
N PRO A 201 -6.44 6.69 -0.59
CA PRO A 201 -5.04 7.08 -0.72
C PRO A 201 -4.60 8.13 0.31
N GLN A 202 -5.40 9.18 0.51
CA GLN A 202 -5.13 10.25 1.48
C GLN A 202 -5.29 9.83 2.95
N HIS A 203 -5.69 8.59 3.23
CA HIS A 203 -5.84 8.02 4.57
C HIS A 203 -4.73 7.02 4.92
N VAL A 204 -3.70 6.90 4.06
CA VAL A 204 -2.42 6.27 4.39
C VAL A 204 -1.44 7.36 4.79
N LEU A 205 -1.07 7.41 6.08
CA LEU A 205 -0.45 8.57 6.70
C LEU A 205 0.71 8.17 7.61
N GLY A 206 1.63 9.08 7.85
CA GLY A 206 2.59 8.99 8.95
C GLY A 206 1.98 9.43 10.28
N HIS A 207 2.64 9.08 11.39
CA HIS A 207 2.24 9.63 12.70
C HIS A 207 2.40 11.14 12.76
N GLU A 208 3.40 11.66 12.05
CA GLU A 208 3.70 13.08 11.87
C GLU A 208 2.57 13.87 11.22
N ASP A 209 1.77 13.24 10.37
CA ASP A 209 0.65 13.90 9.69
C ASP A 209 -0.55 14.12 10.60
N ILE A 210 -0.81 13.14 11.48
CA ILE A 210 -2.01 13.11 12.31
C ILE A 210 -1.81 13.69 13.70
N ALA A 211 -0.56 13.94 14.09
CA ALA A 211 -0.22 14.46 15.41
C ALA A 211 0.93 15.50 15.41
N PRO A 212 0.97 16.48 14.49
CA PRO A 212 1.88 17.61 14.64
C PRO A 212 1.48 18.45 15.87
N PRO A 213 2.41 18.89 16.73
CA PRO A 213 3.87 18.78 16.66
C PRO A 213 4.46 17.53 17.35
N ARG A 214 3.61 16.70 17.95
CA ARG A 214 3.99 15.68 18.93
C ARG A 214 4.86 14.56 18.35
N LYS A 215 4.72 14.26 17.06
CA LYS A 215 5.28 13.04 16.45
C LYS A 215 6.08 13.33 15.18
N PRO A 216 7.35 12.89 15.09
CA PRO A 216 8.17 13.10 13.90
C PRO A 216 8.28 11.87 12.97
N ASP A 217 7.59 10.78 13.26
CA ASP A 217 7.66 9.50 12.56
C ASP A 217 6.58 9.33 11.46
N PRO A 218 6.83 8.56 10.39
CA PRO A 218 8.00 7.72 10.11
C PRO A 218 9.21 8.49 9.54
N GLY A 219 9.12 9.81 9.42
CA GLY A 219 10.21 10.67 8.99
C GLY A 219 10.42 10.71 7.47
N PRO A 220 11.29 11.61 6.97
CA PRO A 220 11.47 11.90 5.55
C PRO A 220 12.10 10.74 4.76
N LEU A 221 12.75 9.78 5.43
CA LEU A 221 13.34 8.62 4.75
C LEU A 221 12.36 7.45 4.57
N PHE A 222 11.14 7.54 5.09
CA PHE A 222 10.10 6.58 4.72
C PHE A 222 9.75 6.76 3.24
N PRO A 223 9.75 5.69 2.41
CA PRO A 223 9.72 5.83 0.97
C PRO A 223 8.30 5.90 0.41
N TRP A 224 7.56 6.99 0.72
CA TRP A 224 6.17 7.19 0.29
C TRP A 224 5.98 7.08 -1.23
N GLY A 225 6.89 7.64 -2.02
CA GLY A 225 6.85 7.51 -3.48
C GLY A 225 6.98 6.06 -3.98
N ILE A 226 7.74 5.21 -3.30
CA ILE A 226 7.85 3.77 -3.64
C ILE A 226 6.54 3.06 -3.32
N TYR A 227 5.92 3.35 -2.17
CA TYR A 227 4.61 2.80 -1.81
C TYR A 227 3.57 3.07 -2.89
N PHE A 228 3.55 4.29 -3.43
CA PHE A 228 2.63 4.63 -4.50
C PHE A 228 3.02 4.01 -5.85
N HIS A 229 4.22 4.27 -6.37
CA HIS A 229 4.57 3.90 -7.74
C HIS A 229 4.74 2.39 -7.94
N GLU A 230 5.24 1.67 -6.94
CA GLU A 230 5.47 0.23 -7.05
C GLU A 230 4.31 -0.60 -6.51
N PHE A 231 3.56 -0.06 -5.53
CA PHE A 231 2.54 -0.81 -4.82
C PHE A 231 1.14 -0.19 -4.86
N GLY A 232 0.95 1.00 -5.43
CA GLY A 232 -0.36 1.65 -5.51
C GLY A 232 -0.97 2.00 -4.15
N ILE A 233 -0.13 2.28 -3.15
CA ILE A 233 -0.54 2.60 -1.78
C ILE A 233 -0.30 4.08 -1.49
N GLY A 234 -1.28 4.71 -0.86
CA GLY A 234 -1.17 6.08 -0.37
C GLY A 234 -1.39 7.12 -1.46
N ALA A 235 -1.45 8.38 -1.07
CA ALA A 235 -1.58 9.49 -1.99
C ALA A 235 -0.22 9.89 -2.55
N TRP A 236 -0.14 10.14 -3.84
CA TRP A 236 1.05 10.66 -4.52
C TRP A 236 0.66 11.20 -5.90
N LEU A 237 1.63 11.79 -6.59
CA LEU A 237 1.47 12.23 -7.97
C LEU A 237 2.13 11.23 -8.92
N ASP A 238 1.47 10.92 -10.02
CA ASP A 238 2.04 10.10 -11.09
C ASP A 238 3.17 10.85 -11.81
N TYR A 239 4.04 10.14 -12.53
CA TYR A 239 5.16 10.77 -13.23
C TYR A 239 4.73 11.78 -14.30
N ASP A 240 3.57 11.56 -14.94
CA ASP A 240 2.95 12.47 -15.91
C ASP A 240 2.28 13.68 -15.26
N GLU A 241 2.09 13.67 -13.93
CA GLU A 241 1.44 14.72 -13.14
C GLU A 241 2.43 15.71 -12.53
N MET A 242 3.74 15.54 -12.76
CA MET A 242 4.83 16.35 -12.19
C MET A 242 4.95 17.77 -12.77
N THR A 243 3.94 18.26 -13.50
CA THR A 243 3.93 19.60 -14.08
C THR A 243 2.59 20.31 -13.83
N LYS A 244 2.64 21.64 -13.76
CA LYS A 244 1.43 22.47 -13.58
C LYS A 244 0.42 22.24 -14.69
N ASP A 245 0.88 22.21 -15.95
CA ASP A 245 0.02 22.06 -17.11
C ASP A 245 -0.70 20.71 -17.09
N ALA A 246 0.00 19.63 -16.74
CA ALA A 246 -0.60 18.30 -16.60
C ALA A 246 -1.69 18.28 -15.51
N ILE A 247 -1.42 18.86 -14.34
CA ILE A 247 -2.41 18.96 -13.25
C ILE A 247 -3.62 19.81 -13.68
N ILE A 248 -3.39 20.96 -14.33
CA ILE A 248 -4.47 21.84 -14.82
C ILE A 248 -5.36 21.09 -15.81
N GLN A 249 -4.74 20.38 -16.75
CA GLN A 249 -5.43 19.65 -17.80
C GLN A 249 -6.20 18.46 -17.24
N LYS A 250 -5.62 17.71 -16.30
CA LYS A 250 -6.18 16.46 -15.78
C LYS A 250 -7.23 16.67 -14.70
N TYR A 251 -7.01 17.62 -13.78
CA TYR A 251 -7.81 17.75 -12.56
C TYR A 251 -8.62 19.03 -12.45
N HIS A 252 -8.43 19.99 -13.38
CA HIS A 252 -9.11 21.30 -13.36
C HIS A 252 -9.18 21.94 -11.96
N PRO A 253 -8.02 22.29 -11.37
CA PRO A 253 -7.91 22.70 -9.98
C PRO A 253 -8.84 23.87 -9.64
N LYS A 254 -9.51 23.79 -8.48
CA LYS A 254 -10.45 24.82 -8.00
C LYS A 254 -9.81 26.20 -7.84
N ARG A 255 -8.51 26.24 -7.55
CA ARG A 255 -7.73 27.46 -7.34
C ARG A 255 -6.57 27.53 -8.33
N PRO A 256 -6.22 28.74 -8.84
CA PRO A 256 -5.07 28.89 -9.72
C PRO A 256 -3.77 28.58 -8.97
N TYR A 257 -2.76 28.11 -9.70
CA TYR A 257 -1.43 27.93 -9.14
C TYR A 257 -0.85 29.29 -8.69
N PRO A 258 -0.30 29.40 -7.47
CA PRO A 258 0.21 30.67 -6.96
C PRO A 258 1.45 31.16 -7.73
N THR A 259 1.56 32.48 -7.93
CA THR A 259 2.69 33.07 -8.67
C THR A 259 4.00 33.12 -7.87
N LYS A 260 3.93 32.94 -6.55
CA LYS A 260 5.08 32.87 -5.62
C LYS A 260 4.72 32.05 -4.38
N PRO A 261 5.70 31.53 -3.62
CA PRO A 261 5.45 30.89 -2.33
C PRO A 261 4.64 31.79 -1.38
N ASP A 262 3.62 31.23 -0.76
CA ASP A 262 2.72 31.91 0.17
C ASP A 262 2.34 30.96 1.31
N LYS A 263 2.75 31.29 2.54
CA LYS A 263 2.50 30.46 3.73
C LYS A 263 1.03 30.34 4.06
N ALA A 264 0.26 31.42 3.94
CA ALA A 264 -1.15 31.41 4.31
C ALA A 264 -1.95 30.52 3.35
N LEU A 265 -1.67 30.64 2.06
CA LEU A 265 -2.27 29.78 1.05
C LEU A 265 -1.83 28.32 1.20
N LEU A 266 -0.55 28.06 1.50
CA LEU A 266 -0.08 26.70 1.75
C LEU A 266 -0.87 26.05 2.88
N LEU A 267 -0.98 26.73 4.02
CA LEU A 267 -1.72 26.21 5.18
C LEU A 267 -3.20 25.99 4.86
N GLU A 268 -3.83 26.89 4.10
CA GLU A 268 -5.22 26.71 3.65
C GLU A 268 -5.38 25.42 2.83
N ILE A 269 -4.45 25.17 1.91
CA ILE A 269 -4.43 23.94 1.09
C ILE A 269 -4.19 22.70 1.96
N LEU A 270 -3.25 22.75 2.91
CA LEU A 270 -2.97 21.62 3.80
C LEU A 270 -4.17 21.28 4.70
N ILE A 271 -4.88 22.28 5.21
CA ILE A 271 -6.12 22.09 5.98
C ILE A 271 -7.21 21.50 5.09
N SER A 272 -7.37 21.99 3.85
CA SER A 272 -8.28 21.44 2.85
C SER A 272 -7.96 19.98 2.51
N TYR A 273 -6.67 19.61 2.50
CA TYR A 273 -6.20 18.26 2.24
C TYR A 273 -6.47 17.28 3.41
N GLY A 274 -6.39 17.76 4.65
CA GLY A 274 -6.74 16.96 5.83
C GLY A 274 -5.97 17.29 7.10
N TYR A 275 -4.93 18.13 7.06
CA TYR A 275 -4.18 18.49 8.26
C TYR A 275 -5.06 19.28 9.24
N SER A 276 -4.98 18.94 10.53
CA SER A 276 -5.74 19.61 11.58
C SER A 276 -4.95 20.76 12.20
N GLN A 277 -5.59 21.93 12.35
CA GLN A 277 -5.01 23.09 13.02
C GLN A 277 -5.62 23.26 14.42
N GLU A 278 -4.94 22.78 15.46
CA GLU A 278 -5.32 23.09 16.84
C GLU A 278 -4.59 24.35 17.35
N GLY A 279 -5.15 25.54 17.09
CA GLY A 279 -5.10 26.65 18.06
C GLY A 279 -3.85 27.55 18.23
N THR A 280 -2.74 27.40 17.50
CA THR A 280 -1.61 28.38 17.52
C THR A 280 -0.84 28.46 16.20
N THR A 281 -0.11 29.56 15.96
CA THR A 281 0.79 29.71 14.80
C THR A 281 2.06 28.86 14.87
N GLU A 282 2.44 28.39 16.07
CA GLU A 282 3.54 27.43 16.22
C GLU A 282 3.20 26.11 15.54
N ASN A 283 1.92 25.67 15.62
CA ASN A 283 1.45 24.46 14.98
C ASN A 283 1.51 24.52 13.45
N ASP A 284 1.39 25.71 12.84
CA ASP A 284 1.52 25.88 11.40
C ASP A 284 2.86 25.36 10.87
N GLN A 285 3.95 25.60 11.60
CA GLN A 285 5.27 25.19 11.17
C GLN A 285 5.42 23.67 11.18
N PHE A 286 4.86 23.01 12.20
CA PHE A 286 4.90 21.56 12.31
C PHE A 286 4.04 20.85 11.27
N ILE A 287 2.89 21.43 10.91
CA ILE A 287 2.05 20.94 9.80
C ILE A 287 2.83 21.01 8.48
N ILE A 288 3.49 22.13 8.20
CA ILE A 288 4.31 22.30 6.99
C ILE A 288 5.47 21.30 6.97
N LEU A 289 6.14 21.07 8.10
CA LEU A 289 7.24 20.11 8.19
C LEU A 289 6.76 18.66 8.04
N ALA A 290 5.63 18.29 8.62
CA ALA A 290 5.01 16.97 8.40
C ALA A 290 4.71 16.75 6.91
N PHE A 291 4.02 17.72 6.28
CA PHE A 291 3.75 17.69 4.85
C PHE A 291 5.02 17.55 3.99
N LYS A 292 6.08 18.29 4.31
CA LYS A 292 7.36 18.20 3.62
C LYS A 292 7.97 16.80 3.71
N LYS A 293 8.04 16.22 4.91
CA LYS A 293 8.61 14.88 5.14
C LYS A 293 7.85 13.81 4.38
N HIS A 294 6.52 13.91 4.35
CA HIS A 294 5.68 12.98 3.61
C HIS A 294 5.83 13.17 2.10
N PHE A 295 5.73 14.40 1.59
CA PHE A 295 5.60 14.69 0.16
C PHE A 295 6.79 15.47 -0.42
N SER A 296 6.79 16.81 -0.32
CA SER A 296 7.62 17.68 -1.17
C SER A 296 9.12 17.60 -0.91
N ALA A 297 9.53 17.09 0.24
CA ALA A 297 10.92 16.85 0.64
C ALA A 297 11.15 15.38 1.02
N ASN A 298 10.26 14.46 0.63
CA ASN A 298 10.47 13.03 0.88
C ASN A 298 11.76 12.55 0.23
N GLN A 299 12.54 11.75 0.97
CA GLN A 299 13.90 11.32 0.63
C GLN A 299 14.95 12.45 0.57
N HIS A 300 14.58 13.68 0.95
CA HIS A 300 15.44 14.87 0.94
C HIS A 300 15.35 15.64 2.27
N PRO A 301 15.82 15.06 3.39
CA PRO A 301 15.73 15.68 4.72
C PRO A 301 16.35 17.09 4.78
N GLU A 302 17.34 17.41 3.94
CA GLU A 302 17.94 18.73 3.83
C GLU A 302 16.94 19.85 3.44
N PHE A 303 15.79 19.50 2.86
CA PHE A 303 14.72 20.44 2.52
C PHE A 303 13.57 20.47 3.54
N CYS A 304 13.66 19.68 4.61
CA CYS A 304 12.75 19.71 5.76
C CYS A 304 13.10 20.87 6.71
N ASP A 305 13.11 22.10 6.19
CA ASP A 305 13.34 23.33 6.94
C ASP A 305 12.09 24.25 6.91
N GLU A 306 12.19 25.41 7.55
CA GLU A 306 11.11 26.39 7.62
C GLU A 306 10.88 27.17 6.31
N ILE A 307 11.76 27.01 5.31
CA ILE A 307 11.70 27.77 4.06
C ILE A 307 10.67 27.14 3.14
N ILE A 308 9.63 27.88 2.78
CA ILE A 308 8.62 27.46 1.81
C ILE A 308 9.13 27.75 0.39
N ARG A 309 9.20 26.71 -0.42
CA ARG A 309 9.68 26.74 -1.81
C ARG A 309 8.53 26.56 -2.79
N GLU A 310 8.80 26.84 -4.07
CA GLU A 310 7.82 26.59 -5.13
C GLU A 310 7.40 25.12 -5.22
N ASN A 311 8.34 24.19 -4.95
CA ASN A 311 8.05 22.77 -4.92
C ASN A 311 7.02 22.41 -3.84
N ASP A 312 7.11 23.01 -2.65
CA ASP A 312 6.14 22.78 -1.56
C ASP A 312 4.74 23.24 -1.97
N MET A 313 4.65 24.41 -2.61
CA MET A 313 3.38 24.91 -3.16
C MET A 313 2.82 24.00 -4.24
N PHE A 314 3.67 23.50 -5.15
CA PHE A 314 3.28 22.60 -6.22
C PHE A 314 2.69 21.30 -5.69
N TRP A 315 3.40 20.62 -4.80
CA TRP A 315 2.92 19.37 -4.23
C TRP A 315 1.59 19.55 -3.50
N ALA A 316 1.46 20.57 -2.65
CA ALA A 316 0.23 20.78 -1.89
C ALA A 316 -0.96 21.07 -2.83
N TRP A 317 -0.77 21.97 -3.78
CA TRP A 317 -1.81 22.37 -4.74
C TRP A 317 -2.21 21.20 -5.67
N ALA A 318 -1.26 20.41 -6.14
CA ALA A 318 -1.51 19.27 -7.01
C ALA A 318 -2.21 18.12 -6.30
N LEU A 319 -1.83 17.82 -5.06
CA LEU A 319 -2.48 16.80 -4.22
C LEU A 319 -3.92 17.19 -3.87
N GLU A 320 -4.16 18.47 -3.54
CA GLU A 320 -5.51 18.97 -3.34
C GLU A 320 -6.36 18.80 -4.61
N ALA A 321 -5.82 19.17 -5.78
CA ALA A 321 -6.51 18.99 -7.05
C ALA A 321 -6.88 17.52 -7.29
N LYS A 322 -5.92 16.61 -7.15
CA LYS A 322 -6.09 15.17 -7.40
C LYS A 322 -7.08 14.51 -6.43
N TYR A 323 -6.96 14.77 -5.13
CA TYR A 323 -7.65 13.97 -4.11
C TYR A 323 -8.85 14.66 -3.46
N ILE A 324 -8.92 15.99 -3.49
CA ILE A 324 -10.00 16.76 -2.83
C ILE A 324 -10.98 17.36 -3.83
N THR A 325 -10.54 17.69 -5.04
CA THR A 325 -11.41 18.37 -6.03
C THR A 325 -12.10 17.40 -6.98
N ALA A 326 -11.47 16.28 -7.33
CA ALA A 326 -12.03 15.23 -8.17
C ALA A 326 -13.28 14.55 -7.57
N THR A 327 -13.50 14.66 -6.26
CA THR A 327 -14.65 14.09 -5.53
C THR A 327 -15.96 14.89 -5.65
N THR A 328 -15.98 16.01 -6.38
CA THR A 328 -17.21 16.81 -6.59
C THR A 328 -18.00 16.48 -7.86
N LEU A 329 -17.60 15.46 -8.63
CA LEU A 329 -18.31 15.01 -9.82
C LEU A 329 -18.48 13.47 -9.87
N ALA A 330 -18.95 12.82 -8.80
CA ALA A 330 -19.71 11.55 -8.87
C ALA A 330 -20.23 11.09 -7.49
N PRO A 331 -21.43 10.50 -7.39
CA PRO A 331 -21.86 9.76 -6.20
C PRO A 331 -21.08 8.43 -6.06
N PRO A 332 -21.04 7.80 -4.86
CA PRO A 332 -20.29 6.58 -4.64
C PRO A 332 -21.09 5.37 -5.15
N SER A 333 -20.69 4.78 -6.27
CA SER A 333 -21.01 3.38 -6.57
C SER A 333 -19.93 2.75 -7.44
N SER A 334 -19.59 1.50 -7.09
CA SER A 334 -18.52 0.64 -7.60
C SER A 334 -17.10 1.19 -7.48
N THR A 335 -16.40 0.65 -6.47
CA THR A 335 -14.95 0.47 -6.38
C THR A 335 -14.20 0.71 -7.70
N PRO A 336 -13.31 1.72 -7.78
CA PRO A 336 -12.27 1.69 -8.79
C PRO A 336 -11.38 0.50 -8.46
N ALA A 337 -11.37 -0.51 -9.33
CA ALA A 337 -10.30 -1.50 -9.32
C ALA A 337 -8.95 -0.78 -9.60
N PRO A 338 -7.82 -1.31 -9.09
CA PRO A 338 -6.56 -0.58 -9.06
C PRO A 338 -6.10 -0.25 -10.47
N SER A 339 -5.86 1.04 -10.71
CA SER A 339 -5.44 1.59 -12.00
C SER A 339 -4.05 1.13 -12.45
N ASN A 340 -3.28 0.42 -11.62
CA ASN A 340 -2.03 -0.25 -12.00
C ASN A 340 -1.75 -1.45 -11.07
N THR A 341 -1.78 -2.68 -11.57
CA THR A 341 -1.44 -3.89 -10.78
C THR A 341 -0.26 -4.63 -11.40
N THR A 342 0.75 -4.97 -10.60
CA THR A 342 1.90 -5.76 -11.05
C THR A 342 1.78 -7.22 -10.62
N TYR A 343 2.01 -8.15 -11.54
CA TYR A 343 2.00 -9.59 -11.31
C TYR A 343 3.37 -10.20 -11.62
N TYR A 344 3.80 -11.19 -10.83
CA TYR A 344 5.10 -11.83 -10.97
C TYR A 344 4.97 -13.33 -11.28
N GLY A 345 5.80 -13.82 -12.20
CA GLY A 345 5.91 -15.24 -12.52
C GLY A 345 4.76 -15.75 -13.38
N ASN A 346 3.86 -16.52 -12.78
CA ASN A 346 2.68 -17.10 -13.44
C ASN A 346 1.43 -16.67 -12.66
N GLY A 347 0.30 -16.53 -13.34
CA GLY A 347 -0.95 -16.22 -12.68
C GLY A 347 -2.09 -16.01 -13.66
N THR A 348 -3.18 -15.46 -13.14
CA THR A 348 -4.38 -15.14 -13.89
C THR A 348 -4.72 -13.67 -13.67
N ILE A 349 -5.07 -12.98 -14.75
CA ILE A 349 -5.63 -11.63 -14.71
C ILE A 349 -7.05 -11.67 -15.27
N THR A 350 -7.93 -10.84 -14.71
CA THR A 350 -9.29 -10.65 -15.18
C THR A 350 -9.60 -9.17 -15.32
N SER A 351 -10.59 -8.83 -16.14
CA SER A 351 -11.20 -7.51 -16.08
C SER A 351 -11.72 -7.24 -14.65
N PRO A 352 -11.79 -5.97 -14.23
CA PRO A 352 -12.43 -5.62 -12.97
C PRO A 352 -13.83 -6.20 -12.86
N ASN A 353 -14.20 -6.65 -11.66
CA ASN A 353 -15.47 -7.28 -11.31
C ASN A 353 -15.78 -8.65 -11.93
N TYR A 354 -14.96 -9.18 -12.85
CA TYR A 354 -15.19 -10.50 -13.46
C TYR A 354 -15.49 -11.58 -12.39
N PRO A 355 -16.54 -12.41 -12.54
CA PRO A 355 -17.37 -12.60 -13.74
C PRO A 355 -18.55 -11.64 -13.90
N ASP A 356 -18.71 -10.67 -12.99
CA ASP A 356 -19.70 -9.60 -13.16
C ASP A 356 -19.20 -8.55 -14.16
N LEU A 357 -20.09 -7.65 -14.58
CA LEU A 357 -19.80 -6.64 -15.60
C LEU A 357 -18.67 -5.70 -15.17
N TYR A 358 -17.74 -5.40 -16.10
CA TYR A 358 -16.68 -4.42 -15.82
C TYR A 358 -17.26 -3.01 -15.65
N PRO A 359 -16.61 -2.10 -14.91
CA PRO A 359 -17.05 -0.70 -14.80
C PRO A 359 -16.94 0.05 -16.13
N SER A 360 -17.85 0.99 -16.40
CA SER A 360 -17.64 2.03 -17.42
C SER A 360 -16.54 3.02 -17.02
N ASN A 361 -15.99 3.72 -18.01
CA ASN A 361 -14.89 4.69 -17.91
C ASN A 361 -13.61 4.11 -17.30
N LEU A 362 -13.36 2.83 -17.54
CA LEU A 362 -12.24 2.12 -16.95
C LEU A 362 -10.93 2.45 -17.68
N ASN A 363 -9.85 2.53 -16.92
CA ASN A 363 -8.50 2.42 -17.44
C ASN A 363 -7.66 1.57 -16.47
N ALA A 364 -7.67 0.26 -16.68
CA ALA A 364 -6.95 -0.70 -15.87
C ALA A 364 -5.65 -1.11 -16.56
N THR A 365 -4.55 -1.16 -15.81
CA THR A 365 -3.25 -1.60 -16.31
C THR A 365 -2.72 -2.76 -15.48
N TYR A 366 -2.23 -3.79 -16.17
CA TYR A 366 -1.64 -5.00 -15.61
C TYR A 366 -0.19 -5.09 -16.10
N LEU A 367 0.79 -4.89 -15.21
CA LEU A 367 2.20 -5.13 -15.52
C LEU A 367 2.55 -6.58 -15.15
N LEU A 368 2.82 -7.39 -16.15
CA LEU A 368 3.26 -8.77 -15.97
C LEU A 368 4.78 -8.80 -16.00
N THR A 369 5.39 -9.46 -15.01
CA THR A 369 6.85 -9.59 -14.87
C THR A 369 7.25 -11.06 -14.75
N ALA A 370 7.98 -11.58 -15.75
CA ALA A 370 8.54 -12.93 -15.73
C ALA A 370 9.78 -13.03 -14.83
N PHE A 371 10.20 -14.27 -14.55
CA PHE A 371 11.47 -14.52 -13.89
C PHE A 371 12.65 -14.07 -14.77
N PRO A 372 13.81 -13.72 -14.19
CA PRO A 372 15.00 -13.35 -14.97
C PRO A 372 15.34 -14.40 -16.05
N GLY A 373 15.62 -13.94 -17.28
CA GLY A 373 15.94 -14.81 -18.41
C GLY A 373 14.75 -15.53 -19.04
N ARG A 374 13.52 -15.11 -18.76
CA ARG A 374 12.28 -15.66 -19.32
C ARG A 374 11.44 -14.59 -20.00
N ASN A 375 10.52 -15.01 -20.85
CA ASN A 375 9.48 -14.15 -21.43
C ASN A 375 8.10 -14.54 -20.90
N ILE A 376 7.11 -13.72 -21.22
CA ILE A 376 5.73 -13.89 -20.79
C ILE A 376 4.93 -14.40 -21.96
N LYS A 377 4.19 -15.49 -21.76
CA LYS A 377 3.10 -15.90 -22.63
C LYS A 377 1.79 -15.66 -21.89
N ILE A 378 0.93 -14.79 -22.42
CA ILE A 378 -0.43 -14.59 -21.94
C ILE A 378 -1.42 -15.30 -22.89
N SER A 379 -2.45 -15.93 -22.33
CA SER A 379 -3.53 -16.61 -23.06
C SER A 379 -4.86 -16.12 -22.51
N PHE A 380 -5.64 -15.43 -23.32
CA PHE A 380 -7.01 -15.03 -22.98
C PHE A 380 -7.91 -16.23 -23.20
N ASN A 381 -8.67 -16.63 -22.18
CA ASN A 381 -9.56 -17.78 -22.23
C ASN A 381 -10.96 -17.38 -22.70
N LYS A 382 -11.39 -16.15 -22.36
CA LYS A 382 -12.65 -15.54 -22.79
C LYS A 382 -12.45 -14.03 -22.89
N ILE A 383 -13.00 -13.41 -23.93
CA ILE A 383 -13.11 -11.95 -24.06
C ILE A 383 -14.55 -11.65 -24.48
N HIS A 384 -15.22 -10.78 -23.75
CA HIS A 384 -16.52 -10.24 -24.07
C HIS A 384 -16.53 -8.76 -23.68
N THR A 385 -16.23 -7.89 -24.63
CA THR A 385 -16.19 -6.43 -24.45
C THR A 385 -17.02 -5.75 -25.54
N GLU A 386 -17.38 -4.48 -25.33
CA GLU A 386 -17.99 -3.69 -26.40
C GLU A 386 -17.04 -3.60 -27.60
N ALA A 387 -17.53 -4.01 -28.78
CA ALA A 387 -16.68 -4.21 -29.95
C ALA A 387 -16.07 -2.91 -30.50
N CYS A 388 -16.79 -1.78 -30.41
CA CYS A 388 -16.37 -0.53 -31.03
C CYS A 388 -15.43 0.30 -30.16
N CYS A 389 -15.45 0.07 -28.84
CA CYS A 389 -15.19 1.15 -27.91
C CYS A 389 -14.42 0.70 -26.66
N ASP A 390 -14.46 -0.59 -26.33
CA ASP A 390 -13.73 -1.16 -25.19
C ASP A 390 -12.60 -2.06 -25.65
N PHE A 391 -11.40 -1.80 -25.14
CA PHE A 391 -10.19 -2.35 -25.72
C PHE A 391 -9.23 -2.94 -24.69
N ILE A 392 -8.81 -4.17 -24.97
CA ILE A 392 -7.64 -4.78 -24.35
C ILE A 392 -6.43 -4.46 -25.24
N THR A 393 -5.43 -3.77 -24.71
CA THR A 393 -4.22 -3.42 -25.46
C THR A 393 -2.98 -4.01 -24.78
N ILE A 394 -2.19 -4.76 -25.54
CA ILE A 394 -1.05 -5.55 -25.04
C ILE A 394 0.24 -4.93 -25.60
N TYR A 395 1.19 -4.62 -24.71
CA TYR A 395 2.49 -4.05 -25.03
C TYR A 395 3.63 -4.96 -24.58
N ASP A 396 4.66 -5.07 -25.41
CA ASP A 396 5.93 -5.75 -25.13
C ASP A 396 6.91 -4.75 -24.50
N GLY A 397 7.13 -4.85 -23.19
CA GLY A 397 7.99 -3.93 -22.45
C GLY A 397 7.49 -3.59 -21.05
N LYS A 398 8.31 -2.82 -20.32
CA LYS A 398 8.02 -2.37 -18.94
C LYS A 398 7.23 -1.07 -18.87
N PHE A 399 7.15 -0.31 -19.97
CA PHE A 399 6.49 0.98 -20.05
C PHE A 399 5.67 1.06 -21.34
N ILE A 400 4.54 1.76 -21.33
CA ILE A 400 3.65 1.88 -22.51
C ILE A 400 4.32 2.73 -23.59
N GLU A 401 5.03 3.80 -23.20
CA GLU A 401 5.61 4.80 -24.10
C GLU A 401 6.77 4.25 -24.92
N SER A 402 7.53 3.31 -24.35
CA SER A 402 8.67 2.66 -24.99
C SER A 402 8.40 1.21 -25.39
N GLY A 403 7.30 0.63 -24.92
CA GLY A 403 6.89 -0.73 -25.23
C GLY A 403 6.32 -0.87 -26.64
N LYS A 404 6.59 -2.01 -27.29
CA LYS A 404 6.07 -2.29 -28.63
C LYS A 404 4.64 -2.83 -28.52
N LEU A 405 3.68 -2.20 -29.19
CA LEU A 405 2.32 -2.73 -29.29
C LEU A 405 2.34 -4.14 -29.91
N ILE A 406 1.83 -5.13 -29.18
CA ILE A 406 1.62 -6.49 -29.67
C ILE A 406 0.25 -6.59 -30.34
N LYS A 407 -0.81 -6.18 -29.63
CA LYS A 407 -2.20 -6.31 -30.12
C LYS A 407 -3.14 -5.35 -29.39
N LYS A 408 -4.18 -4.93 -30.11
CA LYS A 408 -5.40 -4.30 -29.56
C LYS A 408 -6.60 -5.19 -29.93
N ILE A 409 -7.44 -5.52 -28.95
CA ILE A 409 -8.52 -6.51 -29.04
C ILE A 409 -9.80 -5.90 -28.46
N SER A 410 -10.95 -6.18 -29.09
CA SER A 410 -12.29 -5.83 -28.61
C SER A 410 -13.31 -6.84 -29.13
N GLY A 411 -14.52 -6.84 -28.56
CA GLY A 411 -15.64 -7.69 -28.98
C GLY A 411 -15.72 -9.02 -28.25
N ASP A 412 -16.47 -9.96 -28.82
CA ASP A 412 -16.64 -11.33 -28.31
C ASP A 412 -15.64 -12.30 -28.98
N HIS A 413 -14.80 -12.94 -28.17
CA HIS A 413 -13.88 -13.99 -28.59
C HIS A 413 -14.04 -15.19 -27.65
N SER A 414 -14.70 -16.22 -28.16
CA SER A 414 -14.93 -17.48 -27.42
C SER A 414 -13.75 -18.46 -27.52
N ASP A 415 -12.88 -18.28 -28.52
CA ASP A 415 -11.67 -19.09 -28.71
C ASP A 415 -10.49 -18.49 -27.93
N SER A 416 -9.64 -19.35 -27.36
CA SER A 416 -8.46 -18.89 -26.64
C SER A 416 -7.42 -18.30 -27.59
N VAL A 417 -6.98 -17.07 -27.31
CA VAL A 417 -5.94 -16.35 -28.07
C VAL A 417 -4.73 -16.08 -27.18
N SER A 418 -3.51 -16.23 -27.72
CA SER A 418 -2.29 -16.07 -26.92
C SER A 418 -1.24 -15.18 -27.57
N TYR A 419 -0.49 -14.46 -26.74
CA TYR A 419 0.53 -13.49 -27.11
C TYR A 419 1.79 -13.67 -26.28
N LYS A 420 2.94 -13.28 -26.82
CA LYS A 420 4.25 -13.41 -26.16
C LYS A 420 5.03 -12.11 -26.16
N SER A 421 5.73 -11.83 -25.05
CA SER A 421 6.72 -10.75 -24.98
C SER A 421 8.08 -11.21 -25.52
N SER A 422 8.92 -10.25 -25.89
CA SER A 422 10.33 -10.50 -26.20
C SER A 422 11.20 -10.48 -24.95
N GLY A 423 10.81 -9.71 -23.92
CA GLY A 423 11.55 -9.58 -22.67
C GLY A 423 10.78 -10.08 -21.45
N THR A 424 11.31 -9.74 -20.28
CA THR A 424 10.76 -10.14 -18.97
C THR A 424 9.51 -9.36 -18.56
N HIS A 425 9.03 -8.40 -19.35
CA HIS A 425 7.90 -7.54 -19.01
C HIS A 425 6.88 -7.48 -20.14
N MET A 426 5.60 -7.45 -19.78
CA MET A 426 4.47 -7.26 -20.69
C MET A 426 3.44 -6.41 -19.97
N ILE A 427 2.90 -5.39 -20.64
CA ILE A 427 1.78 -4.61 -20.12
C ILE A 427 0.51 -5.03 -20.85
N VAL A 428 -0.55 -5.25 -20.10
CA VAL A 428 -1.92 -5.35 -20.62
C VAL A 428 -2.68 -4.15 -20.07
N THR A 429 -3.39 -3.43 -20.92
CA THR A 429 -4.31 -2.36 -20.53
C THR A 429 -5.72 -2.77 -20.93
N PHE A 430 -6.71 -2.40 -20.13
CA PHE A 430 -8.12 -2.54 -20.48
C PHE A 430 -8.83 -1.21 -20.24
N THR A 431 -9.33 -0.63 -21.34
CA THR A 431 -10.05 0.63 -21.32
C THR A 431 -11.50 0.41 -21.71
N SER A 432 -12.44 1.02 -20.97
CA SER A 432 -13.85 1.07 -21.34
C SER A 432 -14.36 2.50 -21.52
N ASP A 433 -15.37 2.66 -22.35
CA ASP A 433 -16.08 3.92 -22.53
C ASP A 433 -17.19 4.12 -21.46
N LEU A 434 -18.04 5.14 -21.61
CA LEU A 434 -19.02 5.51 -20.58
C LEU A 434 -20.30 4.64 -20.56
N VAL A 435 -20.48 3.71 -21.50
CA VAL A 435 -21.74 2.95 -21.66
C VAL A 435 -21.46 1.48 -22.03
N LEU A 436 -22.48 0.63 -21.91
CA LEU A 436 -22.47 -0.75 -22.41
C LEU A 436 -21.35 -1.65 -21.83
N GLU A 437 -21.49 -1.94 -20.54
CA GLU A 437 -20.63 -2.87 -19.84
C GLU A 437 -20.98 -4.34 -20.15
N GLU A 438 -19.95 -5.16 -20.38
CA GLU A 438 -20.05 -6.61 -20.62
C GLU A 438 -19.27 -7.40 -19.56
N GLU A 439 -19.25 -8.73 -19.64
CA GLU A 439 -18.55 -9.60 -18.68
C GLU A 439 -17.02 -9.39 -18.64
N GLY A 440 -16.42 -8.87 -19.72
CA GLY A 440 -15.00 -8.57 -19.80
C GLY A 440 -14.13 -9.78 -20.17
N PHE A 441 -13.02 -10.00 -19.46
CA PHE A 441 -12.06 -11.04 -19.86
C PHE A 441 -11.45 -11.80 -18.68
N THR A 442 -10.93 -12.97 -19.00
CA THR A 442 -10.01 -13.74 -18.15
C THR A 442 -8.82 -14.22 -18.98
N ALA A 443 -7.62 -14.09 -18.43
CA ALA A 443 -6.39 -14.49 -19.08
C ALA A 443 -5.38 -15.09 -18.11
N ASP A 444 -4.80 -16.22 -18.51
CA ASP A 444 -3.68 -16.84 -17.80
C ASP A 444 -2.37 -16.42 -18.43
N PHE A 445 -1.38 -16.11 -17.60
CA PHE A 445 -0.03 -15.81 -18.06
C PHE A 445 1.00 -16.71 -17.37
N ILE A 446 2.03 -17.07 -18.11
CA ILE A 446 3.13 -17.90 -17.65
C ILE A 446 4.48 -17.33 -18.08
N SER A 447 5.45 -17.51 -17.20
CA SER A 447 6.87 -17.22 -17.40
C SER A 447 7.54 -18.39 -18.14
N THR A 448 7.70 -18.24 -19.46
CA THR A 448 8.25 -19.27 -20.36
C THR A 448 9.74 -19.09 -20.63
N LEU A 449 10.44 -20.20 -20.86
CA LEU A 449 11.84 -20.16 -21.29
C LEU A 449 11.95 -19.46 -22.65
N LEU A 450 13.03 -18.71 -22.84
CA LEU A 450 13.39 -18.14 -24.13
C LEU A 450 13.67 -19.30 -25.10
N ASN A 451 12.84 -19.43 -26.13
CA ASN A 451 13.09 -20.33 -27.25
C ASN A 451 13.95 -19.64 -28.31
#